data_AF-A0A2H5YE79-F1
#
_entry.id   AF-A0A2H5YE79-F1
#
_cell.length_a   1.000
_cell.length_b   1.000
_cell.length_c   1.000
_cell.angle_alpha   90.00
_cell.angle_beta   90.00
_cell.angle_gamma   90.00
#
_symmetry.space_group_name_H-M   'P 1'
#
loop_
_entity.id
_entity.type
_entity.pdbx_description
1 polymer ?
#
loop_
_entity_poly.entity_id
_entity_poly.type
_entity_poly.pdbx_seq_one_letter_code
_entity_poly.pdbx_strand_id
1 'polypeptide(L)'
;MGYRLLLGALGGVGLGVAGVLVAVALLLSGVLASLLAGLVVGLAFLVLFYLFLVEEAIFVEEVGPARAMLRSVQVVYAHFWACLRFWLLTTILSLGMRLLLERFAGSLPGALLTSALYAFLVTGITAAGMVFYKERAGRLSAPA
;
A
#
# COMPACT_ATOMS: atom_id res chain seq x y z
N MET A 1 -2.54 -13.93 12.16
CA MET A 1 -3.94 -13.52 11.91
C MET A 1 -4.32 -12.23 12.64
N GLY A 2 -4.06 -12.07 13.95
CA GLY A 2 -4.55 -10.93 14.74
C GLY A 2 -4.01 -9.54 14.37
N TYR A 3 -2.76 -9.42 13.93
CA TYR A 3 -2.17 -8.09 13.67
C TYR A 3 -2.70 -7.41 12.40
N ARG A 4 -3.03 -8.19 11.34
CA ARG A 4 -3.65 -7.65 10.10
C ARG A 4 -5.06 -7.13 10.36
N LEU A 5 -5.78 -7.75 11.30
CA LEU A 5 -7.09 -7.29 11.77
C LEU A 5 -6.96 -6.01 12.61
N LEU A 6 -5.92 -5.89 13.45
CA LEU A 6 -5.67 -4.67 14.22
C LEU A 6 -5.26 -3.48 13.34
N LEU A 7 -4.43 -3.71 12.32
CA LEU A 7 -4.08 -2.67 11.33
C LEU A 7 -5.28 -2.32 10.44
N GLY A 8 -6.07 -3.31 10.03
CA GLY A 8 -7.32 -3.09 9.32
C GLY A 8 -8.35 -2.33 10.16
N ALA A 9 -8.43 -2.61 11.47
CA ALA A 9 -9.32 -1.91 12.40
C ALA A 9 -8.86 -0.48 12.68
N LEU A 10 -7.57 -0.24 12.91
CA LEU A 10 -7.01 1.11 13.07
C LEU A 10 -7.19 1.95 11.78
N GLY A 11 -6.93 1.35 10.62
CA GLY A 11 -7.18 1.98 9.33
C GLY A 11 -8.67 2.25 9.08
N GLY A 12 -9.54 1.28 9.40
CA GLY A 12 -10.99 1.40 9.26
C GLY A 12 -11.60 2.45 10.18
N VAL A 13 -11.15 2.53 11.44
CA VAL A 13 -11.57 3.56 12.40
C VAL A 13 -11.08 4.94 11.97
N GLY A 14 -9.81 5.06 11.54
CA GLY A 14 -9.26 6.32 11.04
C GLY A 14 -10.02 6.85 9.81
N LEU A 15 -10.32 5.98 8.85
CA LEU A 15 -11.10 6.33 7.67
C LEU A 15 -12.57 6.64 8.01
N GLY A 16 -13.16 5.92 8.96
CA GLY A 16 -14.52 6.16 9.44
C GLY A 16 -14.67 7.55 10.09
N VAL A 17 -13.75 7.91 10.99
CA VAL A 17 -13.73 9.24 11.63
C VAL A 17 -13.53 10.34 10.59
N ALA A 18 -12.60 10.15 9.65
CA ALA A 18 -12.37 11.10 8.57
C ALA A 18 -13.61 11.28 7.67
N GLY A 19 -14.33 10.20 7.38
CA GLY A 19 -15.59 10.23 6.62
C GLY A 19 -16.68 11.02 7.33
N VAL A 20 -16.82 10.87 8.65
CA VAL A 20 -17.76 11.66 9.46
C VAL A 20 -17.41 13.14 9.44
N LEU A 21 -16.12 13.49 9.57
CA LEU A 21 -15.68 14.89 9.52
C LEU A 21 -15.98 15.54 8.15
N VAL A 22 -15.77 14.81 7.05
CA VAL A 22 -16.13 15.28 5.70
C VAL A 22 -17.64 15.42 5.55
N ALA A 23 -18.44 14.48 6.07
CA ALA A 23 -19.89 14.55 6.03
C ALA A 23 -20.44 15.74 6.82
N VAL A 24 -19.88 16.04 8.00
CA VAL A 24 -20.23 17.23 8.79
C VAL A 24 -19.83 18.51 8.05
N ALA A 25 -18.66 18.53 7.41
CA ALA A 25 -18.21 19.67 6.61
C ALA A 25 -19.13 19.94 5.41
N LEU A 26 -19.70 18.90 4.78
CA LEU A 26 -20.66 19.04 3.69
C LEU A 26 -21.93 19.79 4.13
N LEU A 27 -22.34 19.63 5.39
CA LEU A 27 -23.50 20.35 5.95
C LEU A 27 -23.19 21.83 6.20
N LEU A 28 -21.92 22.20 6.35
CA LEU A 28 -21.48 23.57 6.61
C LEU A 28 -21.21 24.34 5.30
N SER A 29 -20.38 23.77 4.42
CA SER A 29 -20.16 24.29 3.07
C SER A 29 -19.49 23.26 2.16
N GLY A 30 -19.88 23.25 0.88
CA GLY A 30 -19.26 22.37 -0.12
C GLY A 30 -17.77 22.63 -0.33
N VAL A 31 -17.32 23.87 -0.16
CA VAL A 31 -15.89 24.24 -0.30
C VAL A 31 -15.07 23.71 0.88
N LEU A 32 -15.55 23.84 2.12
CA LEU A 32 -14.86 23.28 3.27
C LEU A 32 -14.76 21.76 3.19
N ALA A 33 -15.82 21.10 2.74
CA ALA A 33 -15.84 19.66 2.54
C ALA A 33 -14.83 19.19 1.49
N SER A 34 -14.72 19.89 0.35
CA SER A 34 -13.77 19.50 -0.69
C SER A 34 -12.31 19.70 -0.26
N LEU A 35 -12.01 20.78 0.49
CA LEU A 35 -10.70 21.01 1.07
C LEU A 35 -10.33 19.94 2.10
N LEU A 36 -11.26 19.60 3.01
CA LEU A 36 -11.04 18.56 4.01
C LEU A 36 -10.89 17.18 3.37
N ALA A 37 -11.71 16.85 2.37
CA ALA A 37 -11.61 15.60 1.63
C ALA A 37 -10.24 15.50 0.92
N GLY A 38 -9.79 16.57 0.25
CA GLY A 38 -8.47 16.63 -0.37
C GLY A 38 -7.33 16.42 0.63
N LEU A 39 -7.42 17.06 1.81
CA LEU A 39 -6.45 16.90 2.89
C LEU A 39 -6.42 15.45 3.41
N VAL A 40 -7.59 14.86 3.68
CA VAL A 40 -7.72 13.47 4.14
C VAL A 40 -7.12 12.51 3.12
N VAL A 41 -7.44 12.67 1.84
CA VAL A 41 -6.90 11.81 0.77
C VAL A 41 -5.39 11.98 0.65
N GLY A 42 -4.88 13.21 0.68
CA GLY A 42 -3.44 13.48 0.62
C GLY A 42 -2.68 12.88 1.80
N LEU A 43 -3.20 13.03 3.02
CA LEU A 43 -2.62 12.42 4.22
C LEU A 43 -2.67 10.90 4.16
N ALA A 44 -3.81 10.32 3.76
CA ALA A 44 -3.94 8.87 3.62
C ALA A 44 -2.95 8.32 2.60
N PHE A 45 -2.78 9.01 1.47
CA PHE A 45 -1.81 8.65 0.44
C PHE A 45 -0.37 8.66 0.98
N LEU A 46 0.02 9.70 1.71
CA LEU A 46 1.34 9.78 2.33
C LEU A 46 1.56 8.65 3.35
N VAL A 47 0.59 8.42 4.23
CA VAL A 47 0.66 7.35 5.24
C VAL A 47 0.80 5.99 4.57
N LEU A 48 0.00 5.71 3.54
CA LEU A 48 0.09 4.46 2.78
C LEU A 48 1.43 4.31 2.07
N PHE A 49 1.96 5.39 1.50
CA PHE A 49 3.26 5.36 0.83
C PHE A 49 4.41 5.05 1.80
N TYR A 50 4.41 5.66 3.00
CA TYR A 50 5.43 5.41 4.02
C TYR A 50 5.30 4.04 4.68
N LEU A 51 4.09 3.48 4.74
CA LEU A 51 3.80 2.15 5.30
C LEU A 51 3.79 1.04 4.23
N PHE A 52 4.06 1.36 2.97
CA PHE A 52 3.98 0.41 1.86
C PHE A 52 4.91 -0.80 2.04
N LEU A 53 6.08 -0.62 2.67
CA LEU A 53 7.08 -1.68 2.86
C LEU A 53 6.98 -2.40 4.20
N VAL A 54 5.88 -2.23 4.95
CA VAL A 54 5.72 -2.83 6.28
C VAL A 54 5.62 -4.35 6.21
N GLU A 55 4.90 -4.90 5.24
CA GLU A 55 4.77 -6.36 5.11
C GLU A 55 6.15 -6.97 4.81
N GLU A 56 6.90 -6.37 3.90
CA GLU A 56 8.27 -6.76 3.56
C GLU A 56 9.20 -6.66 4.76
N ALA A 57 9.12 -5.61 5.57
CA ALA A 57 9.92 -5.47 6.78
C ALA A 57 9.62 -6.57 7.81
N ILE A 58 8.35 -6.96 7.98
CA ILE A 58 7.95 -8.05 8.89
C ILE A 58 8.53 -9.38 8.41
N PHE A 59 8.47 -9.68 7.11
CA PHE A 59 8.92 -10.97 6.59
C PHE A 59 10.43 -11.06 6.37
N VAL A 60 11.10 -9.95 6.02
CA VAL A 60 12.53 -9.94 5.70
C VAL A 60 13.40 -9.75 6.94
N GLU A 61 13.00 -8.88 7.87
CA GLU A 61 13.75 -8.65 9.13
C GLU A 61 13.19 -9.45 10.32
N GLU A 62 12.08 -10.16 10.14
CA GLU A 62 11.41 -10.94 11.20
C GLU A 62 11.10 -10.11 12.46
N VAL A 63 10.83 -8.81 12.26
CA VAL A 63 10.54 -7.86 13.35
C VAL A 63 9.05 -7.71 13.60
N GLY A 64 8.70 -7.36 14.85
CA GLY A 64 7.31 -7.07 15.21
C GLY A 64 6.73 -5.84 14.48
N PRO A 65 5.40 -5.71 14.39
CA PRO A 65 4.72 -4.71 13.54
C PRO A 65 5.13 -3.26 13.81
N ALA A 66 5.27 -2.86 15.08
CA ALA A 66 5.66 -1.51 15.44
C ALA A 66 7.08 -1.17 14.94
N ARG A 67 8.00 -2.14 15.03
CA ARG A 67 9.38 -1.96 14.56
C ARG A 67 9.44 -2.01 13.03
N ALA A 68 8.61 -2.84 12.38
CA ALA A 68 8.46 -2.88 10.93
C ALA A 68 7.97 -1.54 10.35
N MET A 69 7.04 -0.85 11.02
CA MET A 69 6.60 0.49 10.61
C MET A 69 7.74 1.50 10.62
N LEU A 70 8.50 1.56 11.71
CA LEU A 70 9.65 2.46 11.82
C LEU A 70 10.71 2.14 10.76
N ARG A 71 10.96 0.86 10.49
CA ARG A 71 11.87 0.41 9.45
C ARG A 71 11.40 0.80 8.05
N SER A 72 10.13 0.57 7.72
CA SER A 72 9.53 1.00 6.46
C SER A 72 9.71 2.51 6.26
N VAL A 73 9.42 3.31 7.29
CA VAL A 73 9.60 4.76 7.24
C VAL A 73 11.07 5.14 7.01
N GLN A 74 12.01 4.49 7.70
CA GLN A 74 13.45 4.74 7.51
C GLN A 74 13.92 4.42 6.09
N VAL A 75 13.48 3.29 5.53
CA VAL A 75 13.83 2.89 4.16
C VAL A 75 13.24 3.87 3.14
N VAL A 76 11.97 4.24 3.29
CA VAL A 76 11.31 5.20 2.39
C VAL A 76 11.97 6.57 2.49
N TYR A 77 12.33 7.02 3.68
CA TYR A 77 12.99 8.32 3.87
C TYR A 77 14.39 8.34 3.23
N ALA A 78 15.20 7.30 3.45
CA ALA A 78 16.56 7.23 2.91
C ALA A 78 16.61 6.96 1.40
N HIS A 79 15.59 6.28 0.85
CA HIS A 79 15.54 5.89 -0.56
C HIS A 79 14.24 6.33 -1.23
N PHE A 80 13.82 7.57 -0.98
CA PHE A 80 12.52 8.11 -1.41
C PHE A 80 12.22 7.89 -2.89
N TRP A 81 13.14 8.30 -3.77
CA TRP A 81 12.93 8.18 -5.23
C TRP A 81 12.84 6.74 -5.72
N ALA A 82 13.61 5.82 -5.11
CA ALA A 82 13.55 4.42 -5.46
C ALA A 82 12.23 3.80 -5.00
N CYS A 83 11.80 4.12 -3.77
CA CYS A 83 10.52 3.65 -3.22
C CYS A 83 9.35 4.21 -4.03
N LEU A 84 9.40 5.49 -4.40
CA LEU A 84 8.37 6.13 -5.22
C LEU A 84 8.24 5.46 -6.59
N ARG A 85 9.34 5.21 -7.28
CA ARG A 85 9.34 4.52 -8.58
C ARG A 85 8.80 3.10 -8.46
N PHE A 86 9.23 2.36 -7.44
CA PHE A 86 8.77 0.98 -7.23
C PHE A 86 7.28 0.94 -6.89
N TRP A 87 6.81 1.85 -6.04
CA TRP A 87 5.41 1.98 -5.68
C TRP A 87 4.52 2.36 -6.87
N LEU A 88 4.96 3.32 -7.69
CA LEU A 88 4.26 3.67 -8.93
C LEU A 88 4.22 2.50 -9.92
N LEU A 89 5.35 1.81 -10.12
CA LEU A 89 5.42 0.68 -11.05
C LEU A 89 4.48 -0.45 -10.64
N THR A 90 4.50 -0.83 -9.36
CA THR A 90 3.63 -1.89 -8.82
C THR A 90 2.16 -1.48 -8.83
N THR A 91 1.85 -0.20 -8.58
CA THR A 91 0.49 0.35 -8.68
C THR A 91 -0.03 0.30 -10.12
N ILE A 92 0.77 0.79 -11.09
CA ILE A 92 0.41 0.77 -12.51
C ILE A 92 0.24 -0.67 -13.00
N LEU A 93 1.16 -1.57 -12.63
CA LEU A 93 1.09 -2.97 -13.02
C LEU A 93 -0.15 -3.66 -12.44
N SER A 94 -0.45 -3.40 -11.17
CA SER A 94 -1.63 -3.99 -10.51
C SER A 94 -2.95 -3.50 -11.10
N LEU A 95 -3.06 -2.20 -11.38
CA LEU A 95 -4.25 -1.61 -12.00
C LEU A 95 -4.41 -2.05 -13.46
N GLY A 96 -3.33 -1.93 -14.26
CA GLY A 96 -3.34 -2.28 -15.67
C GLY A 96 -3.68 -3.76 -15.89
N MET A 97 -3.11 -4.65 -15.08
CA MET A 97 -3.41 -6.08 -15.18
C MET A 97 -4.84 -6.43 -14.77
N ARG A 98 -5.40 -5.77 -13.74
CA ARG A 98 -6.82 -5.99 -13.39
C ARG A 98 -7.74 -5.62 -14.56
N LEU A 99 -7.53 -4.44 -15.16
CA LEU A 99 -8.31 -3.99 -16.31
C LEU A 99 -8.17 -4.93 -17.52
N LEU A 100 -6.98 -5.46 -17.76
CA LEU A 100 -6.73 -6.45 -18.81
C LEU A 100 -7.48 -7.76 -18.55
N LEU A 101 -7.35 -8.31 -17.34
CA LEU A 101 -7.91 -9.61 -17.00
C LEU A 101 -9.43 -9.60 -16.89
N GLU A 102 -10.03 -8.48 -16.48
CA GLU A 102 -11.50 -8.30 -16.49
C GLU A 102 -12.11 -8.54 -17.87
N ARG A 103 -11.38 -8.24 -18.95
CA ARG A 103 -11.84 -8.50 -20.33
C ARG A 103 -11.96 -9.99 -20.65
N PHE A 104 -11.18 -10.84 -19.97
CA PHE A 104 -11.18 -12.28 -20.18
C PHE A 104 -12.11 -13.03 -19.23
N ALA A 105 -12.56 -12.40 -18.14
CA ALA A 105 -13.37 -13.02 -17.10
C ALA A 105 -14.84 -13.33 -17.50
N GLY A 106 -15.26 -13.00 -18.73
CA GLY A 106 -16.64 -13.18 -19.21
C GLY A 106 -17.08 -14.64 -19.45
N SER A 107 -16.18 -15.62 -19.30
CA SER A 107 -16.48 -17.04 -19.45
C SER A 107 -15.79 -17.88 -18.36
N LEU A 108 -16.32 -19.06 -18.04
CA LEU A 108 -15.75 -19.93 -16.99
C LEU A 108 -14.26 -20.27 -17.24
N PRO A 109 -13.82 -20.65 -18.45
CA PRO A 109 -12.39 -20.88 -18.73
C PRO A 109 -11.57 -19.59 -18.60
N GLY A 110 -12.12 -18.46 -19.03
CA GLY A 110 -11.47 -17.15 -18.93
C GLY A 110 -11.33 -16.66 -17.49
N ALA A 111 -12.27 -16.99 -16.61
CA ALA A 111 -12.21 -16.71 -15.17
C ALA A 111 -11.09 -17.53 -14.48
N LEU A 112 -10.95 -18.81 -14.83
CA LEU A 112 -9.86 -19.67 -14.33
C LEU A 112 -8.49 -19.18 -14.79
N LEU A 113 -8.38 -18.78 -16.07
CA LEU A 113 -7.15 -18.20 -16.59
C LEU A 113 -6.82 -16.88 -15.87
N THR A 114 -7.83 -16.04 -15.68
CA THR A 114 -7.71 -14.75 -14.99
C THR A 114 -7.21 -14.91 -13.56
N SER A 115 -7.77 -15.86 -12.81
CA SER A 115 -7.36 -16.10 -11.42
C SER A 115 -5.93 -16.62 -11.34
N ALA A 116 -5.53 -17.54 -12.23
CA ALA A 116 -4.16 -18.06 -12.29
C ALA A 116 -3.14 -16.95 -12.62
N LEU A 117 -3.42 -16.13 -13.64
CA LEU A 117 -2.55 -15.01 -14.03
C LEU A 117 -2.47 -13.94 -12.94
N TYR A 118 -3.60 -13.62 -12.30
CA TYR A 118 -3.63 -12.66 -11.20
C TYR A 118 -2.81 -13.16 -10.01
N ALA A 119 -2.93 -14.44 -9.64
CA ALA A 119 -2.14 -15.03 -8.57
C ALA A 119 -0.64 -14.98 -8.90
N PHE A 120 -0.23 -15.37 -10.12
CA PHE A 120 1.16 -15.29 -10.55
C PHE A 120 1.71 -13.86 -10.45
N LEU A 121 0.95 -12.88 -10.94
CA LEU A 121 1.33 -11.47 -10.88
C LEU A 121 1.52 -10.98 -9.44
N VAL A 122 0.55 -11.24 -8.57
CA VAL A 122 0.59 -10.81 -7.17
C VAL A 122 1.79 -11.45 -6.47
N THR A 123 2.04 -12.74 -6.67
CA THR A 123 3.22 -13.41 -6.08
C THR A 123 4.54 -12.81 -6.57
N GLY A 124 4.65 -12.50 -7.87
CA GLY A 124 5.84 -11.86 -8.45
C GLY A 124 6.09 -10.46 -7.89
N ILE A 125 5.03 -9.65 -7.74
CA ILE A 125 5.10 -8.31 -7.13
C ILE A 125 5.55 -8.42 -5.66
N THR A 126 4.97 -9.34 -4.89
CA THR A 126 5.37 -9.56 -3.49
C THR A 126 6.83 -10.00 -3.38
N ALA A 127 7.28 -10.93 -4.22
CA ALA A 127 8.67 -11.38 -4.24
C ALA A 127 9.62 -10.22 -4.62
N ALA A 128 9.26 -9.42 -5.61
CA ALA A 128 10.03 -8.23 -5.99
C ALA A 128 10.09 -7.20 -4.84
N GLY A 129 8.99 -7.02 -4.09
CA GLY A 129 8.94 -6.18 -2.90
C GLY A 129 9.92 -6.64 -1.83
N MET A 130 9.95 -7.94 -1.51
CA MET A 130 10.89 -8.50 -0.54
C MET A 130 12.35 -8.29 -0.95
N VAL A 131 12.69 -8.55 -2.22
CA VAL A 131 14.05 -8.32 -2.75
C VAL A 131 14.41 -6.84 -2.70
N PHE A 132 13.50 -5.96 -3.14
CA PHE A 132 13.70 -4.51 -3.12
C PHE A 132 13.93 -4.01 -1.70
N TYR A 133 13.12 -4.44 -0.73
CA TYR A 133 13.28 -4.07 0.67
C TYR A 133 14.62 -4.54 1.21
N LYS A 134 14.95 -5.82 1.02
CA LYS A 134 16.20 -6.43 1.51
C LYS A 134 17.44 -5.68 1.05
N GLU A 135 17.51 -5.35 -0.25
CA GLU A 135 18.65 -4.63 -0.81
C GLU A 135 18.81 -3.22 -0.24
N ARG A 136 17.71 -2.56 0.17
CA ARG A 136 17.71 -1.15 0.62
C ARG A 136 17.95 -1.08 2.12
N ALA A 137 17.30 -1.95 2.89
CA ALA A 137 17.57 -2.13 4.31
C ALA A 137 19.04 -2.56 4.56
N GLY A 138 19.60 -3.42 3.70
CA GLY A 138 21.00 -3.80 3.76
C GLY A 138 21.96 -2.62 3.56
N ARG A 139 21.66 -1.71 2.62
CA ARG A 139 22.47 -0.49 2.39
C ARG A 139 22.44 0.50 3.56
N LEU A 140 21.37 0.49 4.34
CA LEU A 140 21.26 1.31 5.56
C LEU A 140 22.07 0.76 6.73
N SER A 141 22.37 -0.54 6.71
CA SER A 141 23.07 -1.24 7.79
C SER A 141 24.57 -1.43 7.52
N ALA A 142 25.04 -1.18 6.30
CA ALA A 142 26.45 -1.29 5.95
C ALA A 142 27.23 -0.06 6.47
N PRO A 143 28.38 -0.25 7.14
CA PRO A 143 29.28 0.86 7.46
C PRO A 143 29.85 1.44 6.15
N ALA A 144 29.91 2.77 6.09
CA ALA A 144 30.46 3.54 4.96
C ALA A 144 31.95 3.25 4.71
#